data_AF-A0A7W0QBA4-F1
#
_entry.id   AF-A0A7W0QBA4-F1
#
_cell.length_a   1.000
_cell.length_b   1.000
_cell.length_c   1.000
_cell.angle_alpha   90.00
_cell.angle_beta   90.00
_cell.angle_gamma   90.00
#
_symmetry.space_group_name_H-M   'P 1'
#
loop_
_entity.id
_entity.type
_entity.pdbx_description
1 polymer ?
#
loop_
_entity_poly.entity_id
_entity_poly.type
_entity_poly.pdbx_seq_one_letter_code
_entity_poly.pdbx_strand_id
1 'polypeptide(L)'
;MWSRLVLVVLVSAGCRDLLGIEDARIVDAARGPLDVGVGDGGGDASGTPGEVSAALLAEWSGCMSLENFTATMMSPAWANLVSTGGQTCSNCHSSGEYGFVANPVDGVMFDMIATKRFYLQQFFVVDFTTGLSAAKVVVNRANINNVATAQPPHAQHPTFPVMNPGMSALDNFYERTRLRRLQGMCDPPRLQD
;
A
#
# COMPACT_ATOMS: atom_id res chain seq x y z
N MET A 1 59.32 -29.13 6.97
CA MET A 1 58.83 -27.78 7.32
C MET A 1 57.91 -27.32 6.20
N TRP A 2 56.61 -27.19 6.45
CA TRP A 2 55.61 -26.81 5.44
C TRP A 2 55.22 -25.35 5.67
N SER A 3 55.58 -24.46 4.73
CA SER A 3 55.17 -23.06 4.73
C SER A 3 53.74 -22.91 4.23
N ARG A 4 52.87 -22.31 5.04
CA ARG A 4 51.54 -21.86 4.61
C ARG A 4 51.61 -20.42 4.11
N LEU A 5 51.30 -20.27 2.84
CA LEU A 5 50.98 -19.03 2.17
C LEU A 5 49.61 -18.55 2.68
N VAL A 6 49.51 -17.32 3.21
CA VAL A 6 48.22 -16.65 3.50
C VAL A 6 48.09 -15.52 2.50
N LEU A 7 47.25 -15.72 1.49
CA LEU A 7 46.83 -14.69 0.55
C LEU A 7 45.59 -14.01 1.14
N VAL A 8 45.76 -12.76 1.61
CA VAL A 8 44.64 -11.89 1.97
C VAL A 8 44.20 -11.17 0.70
N VAL A 9 43.06 -11.56 0.14
CA VAL A 9 42.39 -10.80 -0.91
C VAL A 9 41.38 -9.88 -0.24
N LEU A 10 41.72 -8.60 -0.14
CA LEU A 10 40.76 -7.52 0.12
C LEU A 10 40.05 -7.20 -1.21
N VAL A 11 38.79 -7.61 -1.34
CA VAL A 11 37.90 -7.11 -2.39
C VAL A 11 36.95 -6.10 -1.77
N SER A 12 37.20 -4.82 -2.04
CA SER A 12 36.25 -3.73 -1.89
C SER A 12 35.46 -3.57 -3.19
N ALA A 13 34.17 -3.91 -3.17
CA ALA A 13 33.13 -3.51 -4.11
C ALA A 13 31.82 -3.94 -3.44
N GLY A 14 30.81 -3.10 -3.19
CA GLY A 14 30.17 -2.18 -4.11
C GLY A 14 28.69 -2.58 -4.09
N CYS A 15 27.81 -1.68 -3.62
CA CYS A 15 26.37 -1.85 -3.72
C CYS A 15 25.98 -1.98 -5.20
N ARG A 16 25.60 -3.19 -5.62
CA ARG A 16 24.91 -3.42 -6.89
C ARG A 16 24.25 -4.80 -6.91
N ASP A 17 22.95 -4.78 -7.17
CA ASP A 17 22.17 -5.79 -7.89
C ASP A 17 22.24 -7.24 -7.39
N LEU A 18 21.34 -7.57 -6.45
CA LEU A 18 20.90 -8.94 -6.18
C LEU A 18 19.39 -8.96 -5.96
N LEU A 19 18.63 -8.93 -7.05
CA LEU A 19 17.43 -9.76 -7.27
C LEU A 19 17.22 -9.90 -8.77
N GLY A 20 17.80 -10.97 -9.32
CA GLY A 20 17.54 -11.43 -10.68
C GLY A 20 16.10 -11.91 -10.83
N ILE A 21 15.30 -11.11 -11.52
CA ILE A 21 14.12 -11.59 -12.24
C ILE A 21 14.49 -11.50 -13.72
N GLU A 22 15.20 -12.51 -14.20
CA GLU A 22 15.35 -12.74 -15.64
C GLU A 22 14.24 -13.68 -16.11
N ASP A 23 13.60 -13.29 -17.20
CA ASP A 23 12.80 -14.11 -18.11
C ASP A 23 11.38 -14.53 -17.65
N ALA A 24 10.51 -13.55 -17.42
CA ALA A 24 9.10 -13.70 -17.77
C ALA A 24 8.89 -13.08 -19.16
N ARG A 25 9.08 -13.91 -20.20
CA ARG A 25 8.57 -13.62 -21.53
C ARG A 25 7.08 -13.35 -21.40
N ILE A 26 6.69 -12.09 -21.63
CA ILE A 26 5.32 -11.72 -21.94
C ILE A 26 5.02 -12.39 -23.28
N VAL A 27 4.48 -13.61 -23.21
CA VAL A 27 3.68 -14.13 -24.31
C VAL A 27 2.48 -13.20 -24.42
N ASP A 28 2.41 -12.51 -25.56
CA ASP A 28 1.19 -11.93 -26.12
C ASP A 28 0.12 -13.01 -26.20
N ALA A 29 -0.55 -13.26 -25.07
CA ALA A 29 -1.88 -13.81 -25.08
C ALA A 29 -2.76 -12.65 -25.55
N ALA A 30 -3.02 -12.63 -26.85
CA ALA A 30 -4.13 -11.91 -27.45
C ALA A 30 -5.40 -12.21 -26.63
N ARG A 31 -5.68 -11.33 -25.67
CA ARG A 31 -6.97 -11.27 -25.01
C ARG A 31 -7.92 -10.82 -26.10
N GLY A 32 -8.76 -11.75 -26.55
CA GLY A 32 -9.99 -11.39 -27.25
C GLY A 32 -10.74 -10.31 -26.45
N PRO A 33 -11.58 -9.51 -27.11
CA PRO A 33 -12.29 -8.43 -26.46
C PRO A 33 -13.00 -8.98 -25.23
N LEU A 34 -12.65 -8.44 -24.06
CA LEU A 34 -13.47 -8.57 -22.89
C LEU A 34 -14.81 -7.96 -23.27
N ASP A 35 -15.79 -8.80 -23.55
CA ASP A 35 -17.20 -8.44 -23.58
C ASP A 35 -17.60 -8.17 -22.11
N VAL A 36 -17.10 -7.04 -21.59
CA VAL A 36 -17.84 -6.27 -20.58
C VAL A 36 -19.10 -5.86 -21.30
N GLY A 37 -20.18 -6.60 -21.05
CA GLY A 37 -21.48 -6.37 -21.68
C GLY A 37 -21.75 -4.88 -21.77
N VAL A 38 -21.66 -4.37 -23.00
CA VAL A 38 -21.95 -2.98 -23.32
C VAL A 38 -23.46 -2.85 -23.17
N GLY A 39 -23.88 -2.56 -21.94
CA GLY A 39 -25.13 -1.86 -21.72
C GLY A 39 -25.01 -0.53 -22.45
N ASP A 40 -25.70 -0.42 -23.57
CA ASP A 40 -25.78 0.74 -24.46
C ASP A 40 -26.56 1.91 -23.81
N GLY A 41 -26.26 2.18 -22.54
CA GLY A 41 -26.76 3.30 -21.78
C GLY A 41 -25.67 4.35 -21.72
N GLY A 42 -25.77 5.36 -22.58
CA GLY A 42 -24.99 6.60 -22.49
C GLY A 42 -25.29 7.36 -21.19
N GLY A 43 -24.87 6.79 -20.06
CA GLY A 43 -24.82 7.47 -18.78
C GLY A 43 -23.56 8.30 -18.76
N ASP A 44 -23.73 9.62 -18.78
CA ASP A 44 -22.70 10.56 -18.34
C ASP A 44 -22.00 9.97 -17.10
N ALA A 45 -20.68 10.15 -17.00
CA ALA A 45 -19.91 9.90 -15.79
C ALA A 45 -20.36 10.84 -14.65
N SER A 46 -21.61 10.69 -14.22
CA SER A 46 -22.47 11.63 -13.50
C SER A 46 -22.57 11.28 -12.01
N GLY A 47 -21.64 10.47 -11.50
CA GLY A 47 -21.54 10.20 -10.08
C GLY A 47 -21.04 11.42 -9.32
N THR A 48 -21.61 11.64 -8.14
CA THR A 48 -21.07 12.58 -7.15
C THR A 48 -19.65 12.16 -6.73
N PRO A 49 -18.81 13.07 -6.20
CA PRO A 49 -17.50 12.70 -5.67
C PRO A 49 -17.57 11.55 -4.64
N GLY A 50 -18.65 11.49 -3.85
CA GLY A 50 -18.85 10.42 -2.86
C GLY A 50 -19.06 9.05 -3.51
N GLU A 51 -19.90 8.97 -4.55
CA GLU A 51 -20.17 7.74 -5.29
C GLU A 51 -18.92 7.25 -6.05
N VAL A 52 -18.22 8.17 -6.72
CA VAL A 52 -16.97 7.85 -7.42
C VAL A 52 -15.91 7.36 -6.43
N SER A 53 -15.80 8.02 -5.27
CA SER A 53 -14.87 7.61 -4.22
C SER A 53 -15.19 6.21 -3.68
N ALA A 54 -16.46 5.95 -3.37
CA ALA A 54 -16.91 4.66 -2.87
C ALA A 54 -16.62 3.54 -3.88
N ALA A 55 -16.92 3.75 -5.16
CA ALA A 55 -16.67 2.78 -6.22
C ALA A 55 -15.17 2.49 -6.39
N LEU A 56 -14.32 3.53 -6.43
CA LEU A 56 -12.87 3.37 -6.58
C LEU A 56 -12.23 2.67 -5.37
N LEU A 57 -12.65 2.99 -4.15
CA LEU A 57 -12.14 2.33 -2.95
C LEU A 57 -12.62 0.88 -2.84
N ALA A 58 -13.85 0.59 -3.27
CA ALA A 58 -14.37 -0.78 -3.34
C ALA A 58 -13.55 -1.61 -4.35
N GLU A 59 -13.34 -1.11 -5.57
CA GLU A 59 -12.46 -1.74 -6.57
C GLU A 59 -11.06 -1.97 -6.01
N TRP A 60 -10.45 -0.91 -5.43
CA TRP A 60 -9.11 -0.96 -4.87
C TRP A 60 -8.93 -2.05 -3.81
N SER A 61 -9.92 -2.25 -2.95
CA SER A 61 -9.91 -3.33 -1.95
C SER A 61 -9.88 -4.73 -2.55
N GLY A 62 -10.48 -4.92 -3.73
CA GLY A 62 -10.39 -6.16 -4.51
C GLY A 62 -9.03 -6.33 -5.19
N CYS A 63 -8.38 -5.23 -5.57
CA CYS A 63 -7.06 -5.25 -6.21
C CYS A 63 -5.91 -5.49 -5.22
N MET A 64 -6.09 -5.18 -3.94
CA MET A 64 -5.16 -5.52 -2.87
C MET A 64 -4.99 -7.06 -2.76
N SER A 65 -3.84 -7.53 -2.26
CA SER A 65 -3.66 -8.95 -1.96
C SER A 65 -2.74 -9.12 -0.75
N LEU A 66 -3.03 -10.14 0.08
CA LEU A 66 -2.24 -10.46 1.25
C LEU A 66 -0.79 -10.80 0.87
N GLU A 67 -0.60 -11.52 -0.23
CA GLU A 67 0.74 -11.83 -0.77
C GLU A 67 1.58 -10.58 -1.01
N ASN A 68 1.03 -9.58 -1.73
CA ASN A 68 1.74 -8.33 -1.97
C ASN A 68 1.92 -7.52 -0.67
N PHE A 69 0.96 -7.59 0.26
CA PHE A 69 1.04 -6.89 1.55
C PHE A 69 2.19 -7.42 2.42
N THR A 70 2.30 -8.75 2.53
CA THR A 70 3.41 -9.44 3.19
C THR A 70 4.73 -9.18 2.47
N ALA A 71 4.76 -9.30 1.14
CA ALA A 71 5.98 -9.11 0.35
C ALA A 71 6.55 -7.68 0.45
N THR A 72 5.72 -6.68 0.75
CA THR A 72 6.16 -5.29 0.94
C THR A 72 6.40 -4.92 2.40
N MET A 73 6.29 -5.87 3.32
CA MET A 73 6.54 -5.67 4.75
C MET A 73 5.62 -4.61 5.38
N MET A 74 4.38 -4.47 4.89
CA MET A 74 3.45 -3.43 5.35
C MET A 74 3.20 -3.47 6.86
N SER A 75 2.82 -4.64 7.37
CA SER A 75 2.54 -4.82 8.80
C SER A 75 3.76 -4.56 9.68
N PRO A 76 4.90 -5.27 9.52
CA PRO A 76 6.05 -5.06 10.40
C PRO A 76 6.66 -3.66 10.27
N ALA A 77 6.60 -3.01 9.11
CA ALA A 77 7.15 -1.66 8.94
C ALA A 77 6.36 -0.59 9.70
N TRP A 78 5.03 -0.70 9.73
CA TRP A 78 4.16 0.21 10.50
C TRP A 78 4.13 -0.17 11.98
N ALA A 79 3.96 -1.45 12.30
CA ALA A 79 3.84 -1.94 13.68
C ALA A 79 5.07 -1.59 14.54
N ASN A 80 6.28 -1.68 13.96
CA ASN A 80 7.55 -1.45 14.65
C ASN A 80 8.04 0.00 14.57
N LEU A 81 7.31 0.91 13.93
CA LEU A 81 7.72 2.31 13.84
C LEU A 81 7.68 2.93 15.24
N VAL A 82 8.81 3.47 15.68
CA VAL A 82 8.97 4.06 17.01
C VAL A 82 8.66 5.56 16.95
N SER A 83 7.76 6.02 17.81
CA SER A 83 7.45 7.43 17.99
C SER A 83 8.50 8.16 18.82
N THR A 84 8.43 9.49 18.87
CA THR A 84 9.25 10.31 19.78
C THR A 84 9.00 10.03 21.27
N GLY A 85 7.88 9.39 21.61
CA GLY A 85 7.59 8.88 22.96
C GLY A 85 8.22 7.52 23.28
N GLY A 86 8.99 6.92 22.37
CA GLY A 86 9.67 5.64 22.56
C GLY A 86 8.77 4.40 22.48
N GLN A 87 7.47 4.57 22.21
CA GLN A 87 6.54 3.47 21.95
C GLN A 87 6.44 3.19 20.45
N THR A 88 6.23 1.92 20.10
CA THR A 88 5.91 1.50 18.74
C THR A 88 4.44 1.75 18.40
N CYS A 89 4.10 1.93 17.14
CA CYS A 89 2.70 2.08 16.72
C CYS A 89 1.82 0.91 17.19
N SER A 90 2.35 -0.32 17.18
CA SER A 90 1.60 -1.50 17.63
C SER A 90 1.26 -1.50 19.12
N ASN A 91 1.98 -0.74 19.95
CA ASN A 91 1.63 -0.61 21.37
C ASN A 91 0.26 0.05 21.58
N CYS A 92 -0.20 0.88 20.63
CA CYS A 92 -1.47 1.59 20.74
C CYS A 92 -2.47 1.26 19.64
N HIS A 93 -2.04 0.76 18.48
CA HIS A 93 -2.89 0.59 17.29
C HIS A 93 -2.93 -0.86 16.78
N SER A 94 -2.53 -1.85 17.60
CA SER A 94 -2.50 -3.24 17.15
C SER A 94 -3.89 -3.81 16.86
N SER A 95 -4.95 -3.31 17.50
CA SER A 95 -6.33 -3.76 17.25
C SER A 95 -7.19 -2.73 16.51
N GLY A 96 -6.56 -1.66 16.01
CA GLY A 96 -7.24 -0.62 15.25
C GLY A 96 -7.79 0.53 16.11
N GLU A 97 -7.25 0.71 17.31
CA GLU A 97 -7.67 1.76 18.24
C GLU A 97 -7.48 3.16 17.63
N TYR A 98 -8.36 4.08 18.01
CA TYR A 98 -8.36 5.47 17.54
C TYR A 98 -8.45 5.62 16.01
N GLY A 99 -8.98 4.61 15.31
CA GLY A 99 -9.23 4.66 13.87
C GLY A 99 -8.00 4.39 12.99
N PHE A 100 -6.87 3.97 13.56
CA PHE A 100 -5.66 3.57 12.84
C PHE A 100 -5.23 2.18 13.25
N VAL A 101 -4.67 1.40 12.31
CA VAL A 101 -4.22 0.03 12.56
C VAL A 101 -2.74 -0.14 12.22
N ALA A 102 -1.99 -0.71 13.15
CA ALA A 102 -0.59 -1.11 13.02
C ALA A 102 -0.34 -2.42 13.79
N ASN A 103 -0.95 -3.50 13.33
CA ASN A 103 -0.74 -4.84 13.89
C ASN A 103 0.52 -5.46 13.27
N PRO A 104 1.38 -6.19 14.02
CA PRO A 104 2.57 -6.88 13.48
C PRO A 104 2.27 -8.20 12.74
N VAL A 105 1.01 -8.64 12.69
CA VAL A 105 0.54 -9.81 11.96
C VAL A 105 -0.12 -9.37 10.66
N ASP A 106 0.50 -9.71 9.52
CA ASP A 106 0.05 -9.32 8.18
C ASP A 106 -1.43 -9.60 7.94
N GLY A 107 -1.89 -10.83 8.21
CA GLY A 107 -3.28 -11.22 7.96
C GLY A 107 -4.28 -10.37 8.74
N VAL A 108 -3.93 -9.97 9.97
CA VAL A 108 -4.80 -9.15 10.83
C VAL A 108 -4.86 -7.71 10.34
N MET A 109 -3.72 -7.10 10.03
CA MET A 109 -3.69 -5.73 9.50
C MET A 109 -4.30 -5.64 8.10
N PHE A 110 -3.99 -6.61 7.24
CA PHE A 110 -4.52 -6.68 5.89
C PHE A 110 -6.05 -6.80 5.90
N ASP A 111 -6.62 -7.72 6.69
CA ASP A 111 -8.06 -7.90 6.77
C ASP A 111 -8.77 -6.61 7.20
N MET A 112 -8.25 -5.92 8.22
CA MET A 112 -8.81 -4.64 8.65
C MET A 112 -8.75 -3.55 7.57
N ILE A 113 -7.63 -3.41 6.86
CA ILE A 113 -7.49 -2.40 5.80
C ILE A 113 -8.34 -2.77 4.57
N ALA A 114 -8.38 -4.06 4.20
CA ALA A 114 -9.06 -4.51 3.00
C ALA A 114 -10.60 -4.55 3.15
N THR A 115 -11.12 -4.68 4.36
CA THR A 115 -12.57 -4.87 4.58
C THR A 115 -13.28 -3.67 5.19
N LYS A 116 -12.57 -2.78 5.88
CA LYS A 116 -13.18 -1.64 6.60
C LYS A 116 -12.71 -0.31 6.01
N ARG A 117 -13.66 0.48 5.48
CA ARG A 117 -13.32 1.69 4.73
C ARG A 117 -12.53 2.70 5.55
N PHE A 118 -12.86 2.86 6.82
CA PHE A 118 -12.23 3.86 7.67
C PHE A 118 -10.74 3.59 7.93
N TYR A 119 -10.31 2.32 7.99
CA TYR A 119 -8.89 1.96 8.06
C TYR A 119 -8.21 2.10 6.70
N LEU A 120 -8.86 1.67 5.62
CA LEU A 120 -8.34 1.85 4.26
C LEU A 120 -8.00 3.32 3.99
N GLN A 121 -8.91 4.21 4.39
CA GLN A 121 -8.80 5.65 4.16
C GLN A 121 -7.66 6.32 4.92
N GLN A 122 -7.11 5.68 5.96
CA GLN A 122 -5.92 6.19 6.64
C GLN A 122 -4.67 6.09 5.74
N PHE A 123 -4.63 5.07 4.87
CA PHE A 123 -3.48 4.78 4.00
C PHE A 123 -3.70 5.25 2.56
N PHE A 124 -4.93 5.24 2.07
CA PHE A 124 -5.28 5.57 0.69
C PHE A 124 -6.43 6.57 0.61
N VAL A 125 -6.42 7.42 -0.42
CA VAL A 125 -7.50 8.39 -0.67
C VAL A 125 -7.76 8.49 -2.17
N VAL A 126 -8.95 8.94 -2.55
CA VAL A 126 -9.25 9.25 -3.94
C VAL A 126 -8.84 10.68 -4.25
N ASP A 127 -7.94 10.82 -5.22
CA ASP A 127 -7.49 12.07 -5.79
C ASP A 127 -8.44 12.50 -6.92
N PHE A 128 -9.04 13.67 -6.75
CA PHE A 128 -9.97 14.30 -7.70
C PHE A 128 -9.36 15.52 -8.39
N THR A 129 -8.06 15.80 -8.22
CA THR A 129 -7.40 17.01 -8.74
C THR A 129 -7.53 17.17 -10.25
N THR A 130 -7.65 16.07 -10.99
CA THR A 130 -7.83 16.04 -12.46
C THR A 130 -9.29 15.92 -12.90
N GLY A 131 -10.25 16.11 -11.98
CA GLY A 131 -11.69 15.95 -12.24
C GLY A 131 -12.21 14.53 -11.99
N LEU A 132 -13.54 14.40 -11.93
CA LEU A 132 -14.23 13.15 -11.57
C LEU A 132 -13.92 11.98 -12.51
N SER A 133 -13.86 12.22 -13.81
CA SER A 133 -13.61 11.19 -14.83
C SER A 133 -12.18 10.63 -14.82
N ALA A 134 -11.24 11.36 -14.21
CA ALA A 134 -9.83 10.97 -14.07
C ALA A 134 -9.45 10.68 -12.61
N ALA A 135 -10.44 10.52 -11.73
CA ALA A 135 -10.20 10.22 -10.32
C ALA A 135 -9.45 8.90 -10.14
N LYS A 136 -8.55 8.86 -9.15
CA LYS A 136 -7.68 7.71 -8.91
C LYS A 136 -7.40 7.55 -7.42
N VAL A 137 -7.18 6.31 -6.99
CA VAL A 137 -6.67 6.05 -5.63
C VAL A 137 -5.19 6.42 -5.58
N VAL A 138 -4.78 7.13 -4.53
CA VAL A 138 -3.39 7.50 -4.22
C VAL A 138 -3.09 7.23 -2.75
N VAL A 139 -1.82 7.21 -2.37
CA VAL A 139 -1.41 7.16 -0.95
C VAL A 139 -1.86 8.44 -0.23
N ASN A 140 -2.50 8.31 0.94
CA ASN A 140 -2.97 9.41 1.77
C ASN A 140 -1.82 10.07 2.56
N ARG A 141 -0.84 10.63 1.84
CA ARG A 141 0.35 11.27 2.43
C ARG A 141 -0.01 12.45 3.31
N ALA A 142 -1.05 13.20 2.96
CA ALA A 142 -1.49 14.36 3.74
C ALA A 142 -1.92 13.95 5.16
N ASN A 143 -2.76 12.91 5.29
CA ASN A 143 -3.17 12.38 6.60
C ASN A 143 -1.96 11.91 7.41
N ILE A 144 -1.11 11.07 6.80
CA ILE A 144 0.06 10.51 7.50
C ILE A 144 1.01 11.62 7.95
N ASN A 145 1.27 12.62 7.11
CA ASN A 145 2.13 13.75 7.47
C ASN A 145 1.55 14.58 8.62
N ASN A 146 0.24 14.80 8.62
CA ASN A 146 -0.44 15.52 9.69
C ASN A 146 -0.32 14.79 11.03
N VAL A 147 -0.53 13.46 11.04
CA VAL A 147 -0.34 12.64 12.25
C VAL A 147 1.13 12.61 12.68
N ALA A 148 2.05 12.37 11.74
CA ALA A 148 3.49 12.30 11.99
C ALA A 148 4.07 13.56 12.63
N THR A 149 3.48 14.72 12.30
CA THR A 149 3.92 16.04 12.77
C THR A 149 2.95 16.68 13.78
N ALA A 150 2.02 15.89 14.33
CA ALA A 150 1.03 16.31 15.32
C ALA A 150 0.23 17.58 14.93
N GLN A 151 -0.08 17.74 13.64
CA GLN A 151 -0.96 18.81 13.19
C GLN A 151 -2.39 18.57 13.68
N PRO A 152 -3.18 19.63 13.95
CA PRO A 152 -4.59 19.48 14.31
C PRO A 152 -5.35 18.57 13.32
N PRO A 153 -6.21 17.65 13.80
CA PRO A 153 -6.62 17.43 15.19
C PRO A 153 -5.70 16.51 16.01
N HIS A 154 -4.54 16.10 15.50
CA HIS A 154 -3.65 15.09 16.10
C HIS A 154 -2.62 15.65 17.10
N ALA A 155 -2.89 16.80 17.72
CA ALA A 155 -1.94 17.48 18.60
C ALA A 155 -1.50 16.64 19.82
N GLN A 156 -2.28 15.63 20.20
CA GLN A 156 -2.01 14.73 21.33
C GLN A 156 -1.28 13.44 20.91
N HIS A 157 -1.10 13.19 19.61
CA HIS A 157 -0.42 12.00 19.11
C HIS A 157 1.11 12.21 19.12
N PRO A 158 1.92 11.30 19.67
CA PRO A 158 3.37 11.37 19.58
C PRO A 158 3.84 11.48 18.11
N THR A 159 4.80 12.34 17.84
CA THR A 159 5.33 12.51 16.48
C THR A 159 6.20 11.33 16.07
N PHE A 160 6.43 11.16 14.77
CA PHE A 160 7.36 10.20 14.20
C PHE A 160 7.94 10.73 12.88
N PRO A 161 9.07 10.19 12.38
CA PRO A 161 9.66 10.66 11.13
C PRO A 161 8.69 10.51 9.95
N VAL A 162 8.48 11.58 9.17
CA VAL A 162 7.65 11.53 7.96
C VAL A 162 8.25 10.56 6.93
N MET A 163 9.56 10.62 6.75
CA MET A 163 10.29 9.62 5.96
C MET A 163 10.62 8.44 6.87
N ASN A 164 9.84 7.37 6.76
CA ASN A 164 9.97 6.18 7.60
C ASN A 164 9.81 4.87 6.80
N PRO A 165 10.19 3.72 7.38
CA PRO A 165 10.02 2.41 6.73
C PRO A 165 8.57 2.09 6.35
N GLY A 166 7.59 2.50 7.15
CA GLY A 166 6.16 2.33 6.87
C GLY A 166 5.73 3.02 5.59
N MET A 167 6.22 4.23 5.31
CA MET A 167 5.97 4.93 4.05
C MET A 167 6.59 4.21 2.84
N SER A 168 7.80 3.66 2.99
CA SER A 168 8.43 2.89 1.91
C SER A 168 7.66 1.59 1.62
N ALA A 169 7.21 0.89 2.67
CA ALA A 169 6.36 -0.30 2.54
C ALA A 169 5.01 0.03 1.89
N LEU A 170 4.41 1.16 2.26
CA LEU A 170 3.14 1.65 1.71
C LEU A 170 3.25 2.01 0.23
N ASP A 171 4.32 2.67 -0.17
CA ASP A 171 4.56 3.00 -1.58
C ASP A 171 4.75 1.74 -2.43
N ASN A 172 5.52 0.77 -1.94
CA ASN A 172 5.69 -0.52 -2.63
C ASN A 172 4.37 -1.30 -2.73
N PHE A 173 3.56 -1.28 -1.66
CA PHE A 173 2.26 -1.94 -1.66
C PHE A 173 1.25 -1.27 -2.60
N TYR A 174 1.24 0.07 -2.61
CA TYR A 174 0.47 0.87 -3.55
C TYR A 174 0.80 0.50 -5.00
N GLU A 175 2.08 0.48 -5.37
CA GLU A 175 2.47 0.18 -6.75
C GLU A 175 2.09 -1.24 -7.17
N ARG A 176 2.28 -2.24 -6.30
CA ARG A 176 1.85 -3.61 -6.58
C ARG A 176 0.33 -3.74 -6.72
N THR A 177 -0.43 -3.02 -5.90
CA THR A 177 -1.90 -2.99 -5.98
C THR A 177 -2.36 -2.30 -7.27
N ARG A 178 -1.73 -1.17 -7.63
CA ARG A 178 -2.00 -0.44 -8.88
C ARG A 178 -1.70 -1.30 -10.11
N LEU A 179 -0.61 -2.06 -10.10
CA LEU A 179 -0.26 -2.98 -11.19
C LEU A 179 -1.31 -4.10 -11.35
N ARG A 180 -1.77 -4.71 -10.25
CA ARG A 180 -2.87 -5.69 -10.30
C ARG A 180 -4.14 -5.09 -10.92
N ARG A 181 -4.48 -3.86 -10.54
CA ARG A 181 -5.59 -3.12 -11.12
C ARG A 181 -5.46 -2.96 -12.63
N LEU A 182 -4.31 -2.47 -13.11
CA LEU A 182 -4.05 -2.27 -14.54
C LEU A 182 -4.07 -3.59 -15.34
N GLN A 183 -3.72 -4.71 -14.71
CA GLN A 183 -3.69 -6.03 -15.35
C GLN A 183 -5.05 -6.74 -15.36
N GLY A 184 -6.06 -6.17 -14.70
CA GLY A 184 -7.37 -6.80 -14.52
C GLY A 184 -7.34 -7.99 -13.58
N MET A 185 -6.43 -7.99 -12.59
CA MET A 185 -6.22 -9.08 -11.62
C MET A 185 -6.84 -8.75 -10.26
N CYS A 186 -7.89 -7.95 -10.23
CA CYS A 186 -8.61 -7.65 -8.99
C CYS A 186 -9.59 -8.78 -8.67
N ASP A 187 -9.65 -9.14 -7.39
CA ASP A 187 -10.72 -9.97 -6.87
C ASP A 187 -12.00 -9.13 -6.72
N PRO A 188 -13.16 -9.74 -6.42
CA PRO A 188 -14.34 -8.98 -6.01
C PRO A 188 -14.01 -7.99 -4.87
N PRO A 189 -14.64 -6.80 -4.84
CA PRO A 189 -14.49 -5.85 -3.74
C PRO A 189 -14.64 -6.49 -2.36
N ARG A 190 -13.75 -6.12 -1.44
CA ARG A 190 -13.70 -6.65 -0.07
C ARG A 190 -14.27 -5.70 0.97
N LEU A 191 -14.37 -4.40 0.66
CA LEU A 191 -15.00 -3.43 1.55
C LEU A 191 -16.43 -3.85 1.84
N GLN A 192 -16.73 -3.98 3.12
CA GLN A 192 -18.07 -4.31 3.60
C GLN A 192 -18.83 -3.03 3.94
N ASP A 193 -18.11 -2.02 4.47
CA ASP A 193 -18.48 -0.61 4.57
C ASP A 193 -17.44 0.17 5.38
#